data_AF-A0A5Y7LJ47-F1
#
_entry.id   AF-A0A5Y7LJ47-F1
#
_cell.length_a   1.000
_cell.length_b   1.000
_cell.length_c   1.000
_cell.angle_alpha   90.00
_cell.angle_beta   90.00
_cell.angle_gamma   90.00
#
_symmetry.space_group_name_H-M   'P 1'
#
loop_
_entity.id
_entity.type
_entity.pdbx_description
1 polymer ?
#
loop_
_entity_poly.entity_id
_entity_poly.type
_entity_poly.pdbx_seq_one_letter_code
_entity_poly.pdbx_strand_id
1 'polypeptide(L)'
;QKYDGMQLKWQMDNDEQVYVGDEALGLKGLTNLVGVTLNNATKTWANSTNDEILDSVNSILSNAWAASGYSVVPSDLRIPPEQYSLLASRKVSEAGNQSLLTYLAVNTIAFHQNGVPLEIKAVKWLKGRGVGGKDRMVAYTNDKKYVRYPLVPLQSVPVQYRGLYQIATYYGKLGAVEPVYKETLSYVDGI
;
A
#
# COMPACT_ATOMS: atom_id res chain seq x y z
N GLN A 1 16.14 3.39 -25.43
CA GLN A 1 16.43 4.54 -24.55
C GLN A 1 15.26 5.52 -24.42
N LYS A 2 14.81 6.24 -25.48
CA LYS A 2 13.67 7.20 -25.34
C LYS A 2 12.33 6.51 -24.98
N TYR A 3 12.09 5.33 -25.54
CA TYR A 3 10.91 4.51 -25.20
C TYR A 3 10.94 4.05 -23.73
N ASP A 4 12.08 3.55 -23.27
CA ASP A 4 12.24 3.06 -21.88
C ASP A 4 12.07 4.21 -20.87
N GLY A 5 12.60 5.39 -21.17
CA GLY A 5 12.41 6.58 -20.33
C GLY A 5 10.95 7.02 -20.25
N MET A 6 10.21 6.94 -21.36
CA MET A 6 8.78 7.24 -21.39
C MET A 6 7.97 6.21 -20.59
N GLN A 7 8.26 4.92 -20.74
CA GLN A 7 7.62 3.85 -19.97
C GLN A 7 7.89 4.02 -18.48
N LEU A 8 9.13 4.34 -18.09
CA LEU A 8 9.48 4.59 -16.69
C LEU A 8 8.69 5.78 -16.12
N LYS A 9 8.64 6.90 -16.84
CA LYS A 9 7.87 8.09 -16.43
C LYS A 9 6.39 7.76 -16.26
N TRP A 10 5.80 7.03 -17.20
CA TRP A 10 4.42 6.58 -17.11
C TRP A 10 4.16 5.72 -15.86
N GLN A 11 5.06 4.79 -15.54
CA GLN A 11 4.93 3.98 -14.32
C GLN A 11 5.07 4.82 -13.05
N MET A 12 5.94 5.85 -13.06
CA MET A 12 6.08 6.77 -11.93
C MET A 12 4.82 7.60 -11.70
N ASP A 13 4.23 8.18 -12.76
CA ASP A 13 2.98 8.94 -12.64
C ASP A 13 1.83 8.04 -12.14
N ASN A 14 1.77 6.80 -12.64
CA ASN A 14 0.75 5.85 -12.23
C ASN A 14 0.87 5.49 -10.74
N ASP A 15 2.10 5.28 -10.27
CA ASP A 15 2.41 5.01 -8.87
C ASP A 15 2.03 6.19 -7.97
N GLU A 16 2.36 7.42 -8.37
CA GLU A 16 1.95 8.64 -7.66
C GLU A 16 0.42 8.79 -7.62
N GLN A 17 -0.26 8.63 -8.76
CA GLN A 17 -1.72 8.73 -8.83
C GLN A 17 -2.43 7.70 -7.94
N VAL A 18 -1.89 6.48 -7.86
CA VAL A 18 -2.49 5.42 -7.05
C VAL A 18 -2.31 5.66 -5.55
N TYR A 19 -1.11 6.01 -5.10
CA TYR A 19 -0.84 6.12 -3.66
C TYR A 19 -1.13 7.51 -3.10
N VAL A 20 -0.84 8.56 -3.85
CA VAL A 20 -0.97 9.96 -3.43
C VAL A 20 -2.24 10.59 -3.97
N GLY A 21 -2.57 10.29 -5.23
CA GLY A 21 -3.59 11.02 -5.97
C GLY A 21 -3.03 12.34 -6.50
N ASP A 22 -3.93 13.25 -6.88
CA ASP A 22 -3.60 14.53 -7.49
C ASP A 22 -4.31 15.66 -6.73
N GLU A 23 -3.53 16.51 -6.07
CA GLU A 23 -4.04 17.65 -5.32
C GLU A 23 -4.69 18.71 -6.23
N ALA A 24 -4.20 18.89 -7.46
CA ALA A 24 -4.75 19.87 -8.39
C ALA A 24 -6.15 19.47 -8.88
N LEU A 25 -6.41 18.17 -9.00
CA LEU A 25 -7.72 17.61 -9.35
C LEU A 25 -8.57 17.25 -8.12
N GLY A 26 -8.05 17.45 -6.91
CA GLY A 26 -8.72 17.07 -5.66
C GLY A 26 -8.88 15.57 -5.45
N LEU A 27 -8.16 14.75 -6.22
CA LEU A 27 -8.22 13.29 -6.18
C LEU A 27 -7.33 12.77 -5.06
N LYS A 28 -7.85 11.83 -4.27
CA LYS A 28 -7.13 11.17 -3.18
C LYS A 28 -6.66 9.78 -3.63
N GLY A 29 -5.43 9.44 -3.28
CA GLY A 29 -4.86 8.12 -3.47
C GLY A 29 -5.12 7.21 -2.27
N LEU A 30 -4.68 5.96 -2.38
CA LEU A 30 -4.91 4.90 -1.39
C LEU A 30 -4.38 5.23 0.01
N THR A 31 -3.40 6.13 0.13
CA THR A 31 -2.76 6.45 1.42
C THR A 31 -3.35 7.67 2.13
N ASN A 32 -4.26 8.41 1.48
CA ASN A 32 -4.83 9.66 2.00
C ASN A 32 -6.37 9.76 1.80
N LEU A 33 -7.04 8.61 1.75
CA LEU A 33 -8.50 8.55 1.63
C LEU A 33 -9.19 9.13 2.87
N VAL A 34 -10.27 9.88 2.64
CA VAL A 34 -11.13 10.43 3.70
C VAL A 34 -12.21 9.41 4.06
N GLY A 35 -12.42 9.21 5.38
CA GLY A 35 -13.43 8.30 5.92
C GLY A 35 -12.92 6.87 6.17
N VAL A 36 -11.61 6.66 6.13
CA VAL A 36 -10.96 5.41 6.54
C VAL A 36 -10.61 5.49 8.03
N THR A 37 -10.77 4.37 8.74
CA THR A 37 -10.43 4.28 10.17
C THR A 37 -8.95 4.58 10.37
N LEU A 38 -8.66 5.60 11.19
CA LEU A 38 -7.31 6.04 11.49
C LEU A 38 -6.99 5.75 12.95
N ASN A 39 -5.89 5.04 13.18
CA ASN A 39 -5.33 4.75 14.49
C ASN A 39 -3.90 5.25 14.60
N ASN A 40 -3.39 5.35 15.83
CA ASN A 40 -2.00 5.71 16.09
C ASN A 40 -1.31 4.54 16.80
N ALA A 41 -0.10 4.20 16.37
CA ALA A 41 0.77 3.28 17.09
C ALA A 41 1.17 3.92 18.42
N THR A 42 1.23 3.10 19.47
CA THR A 42 1.60 3.52 20.82
C THR A 42 3.09 3.88 20.92
N LYS A 43 3.92 3.20 20.13
CA LYS A 43 5.37 3.41 20.01
C LYS A 43 5.82 3.22 18.56
N THR A 44 6.95 3.83 18.22
CA THR A 44 7.62 3.54 16.94
C THR A 44 8.19 2.13 16.94
N TRP A 45 8.11 1.43 15.82
CA TRP A 45 8.60 0.05 15.66
C TRP A 45 10.11 -0.07 15.84
N ALA A 46 10.85 1.02 15.63
CA ALA A 46 12.27 1.09 15.96
C ALA A 46 12.53 0.77 17.44
N ASN A 47 11.68 1.29 18.34
CA ASN A 47 11.82 1.14 19.79
C ASN A 47 10.91 0.06 20.38
N SER A 48 10.05 -0.56 19.56
CA SER A 48 9.09 -1.57 20.00
C SER A 48 9.70 -2.96 20.05
N THR A 49 9.21 -3.80 20.95
CA THR A 49 9.56 -5.23 20.97
C THR A 49 8.86 -5.99 19.83
N ASN A 50 9.29 -7.24 19.57
CA ASN A 50 8.64 -8.08 18.56
C ASN A 50 7.14 -8.30 18.86
N ASP A 51 6.79 -8.49 20.13
CA ASP A 51 5.40 -8.69 20.57
C ASP A 51 4.57 -7.41 20.40
N GLU A 52 5.12 -6.24 20.73
CA GLU A 52 4.44 -4.95 20.53
C GLU A 52 4.17 -4.67 19.03
N ILE A 53 5.09 -5.09 18.15
CA ILE A 53 4.88 -4.98 16.71
C ILE A 53 3.77 -5.93 16.25
N LEU A 54 3.74 -7.16 16.74
CA LEU A 54 2.69 -8.12 16.43
C LEU A 54 1.31 -7.62 16.89
N ASP A 55 1.22 -7.06 18.09
CA ASP A 55 0.00 -6.45 18.59
C ASP A 55 -0.44 -5.27 17.74
N SER A 56 0.50 -4.45 17.25
CA SER A 56 0.18 -3.34 16.34
C SER A 56 -0.40 -3.82 14.99
N VAL A 57 0.14 -4.92 14.45
CA VAL A 57 -0.35 -5.53 13.20
C VAL A 57 -1.71 -6.21 13.41
N ASN A 58 -1.90 -6.92 14.52
CA ASN A 58 -3.20 -7.51 14.82
C ASN A 58 -4.26 -6.45 15.13
N SER A 59 -3.88 -5.34 15.76
CA SER A 59 -4.76 -4.21 16.02
C SER A 59 -5.25 -3.54 14.74
N ILE A 60 -4.38 -3.31 13.73
CA ILE A 60 -4.86 -2.71 12.47
C ILE A 60 -5.85 -3.64 11.75
N LEU A 61 -5.60 -4.95 11.76
CA LEU A 61 -6.47 -5.94 11.14
C LEU A 61 -7.80 -6.08 11.87
N SER A 62 -7.78 -6.13 13.21
CA SER A 62 -8.99 -6.23 14.02
C SER A 62 -9.85 -4.97 13.93
N ASN A 63 -9.23 -3.79 13.84
CA ASN A 63 -9.93 -2.52 13.64
C ASN A 63 -10.59 -2.45 12.26
N ALA A 64 -9.91 -2.87 11.19
CA ALA A 64 -10.52 -2.97 9.87
C ALA A 64 -11.67 -3.99 9.86
N TRP A 65 -11.49 -5.11 10.55
CA TRP A 65 -12.52 -6.13 10.66
C TRP A 65 -13.74 -5.61 11.42
N ALA A 66 -13.56 -4.93 12.54
CA ALA A 66 -14.64 -4.30 13.31
C ALA A 66 -15.35 -3.19 12.50
N ALA A 67 -14.60 -2.35 11.79
CA ALA A 67 -15.15 -1.28 10.95
C ALA A 67 -16.01 -1.83 9.81
N SER A 68 -15.63 -2.97 9.21
CA SER A 68 -16.42 -3.67 8.21
C SER A 68 -17.62 -4.45 8.77
N GLY A 69 -17.93 -4.33 10.07
CA GLY A 69 -18.99 -5.10 10.72
C GLY A 69 -18.68 -6.59 10.82
N TYR A 70 -17.40 -6.94 10.98
CA TYR A 70 -16.88 -8.30 11.03
C TYR A 70 -17.06 -9.11 9.73
N SER A 71 -17.24 -8.44 8.60
CA SER A 71 -17.49 -9.10 7.32
C SER A 71 -16.20 -9.47 6.57
N VAL A 72 -15.16 -8.64 6.63
CA VAL A 72 -13.93 -8.81 5.85
C VAL A 72 -12.70 -8.52 6.70
N VAL A 73 -11.76 -9.48 6.75
CA VAL A 73 -10.43 -9.25 7.30
C VAL A 73 -9.47 -8.86 6.16
N PRO A 74 -8.70 -7.78 6.29
CA PRO A 74 -7.72 -7.38 5.27
C PRO A 74 -6.70 -8.47 4.94
N SER A 75 -6.37 -8.64 3.66
CA SER A 75 -5.37 -9.60 3.16
C SER A 75 -3.99 -9.01 2.89
N ASP A 76 -3.93 -7.69 2.67
CA ASP A 76 -2.72 -6.96 2.29
C ASP A 76 -2.35 -5.95 3.39
N LEU A 77 -1.07 -5.94 3.74
CA LEU A 77 -0.48 -4.93 4.61
C LEU A 77 0.64 -4.19 3.88
N ARG A 78 0.55 -2.87 3.83
CA ARG A 78 1.57 -2.00 3.26
C ARG A 78 2.24 -1.22 4.36
N ILE A 79 3.56 -1.25 4.35
CA ILE A 79 4.42 -0.59 5.33
C ILE A 79 5.54 0.18 4.63
N PRO A 80 6.14 1.19 5.27
CA PRO A 80 7.26 1.90 4.69
C PRO A 80 8.52 1.01 4.62
N PRO A 81 9.48 1.33 3.73
CA PRO A 81 10.64 0.46 3.48
C PRO A 81 11.58 0.26 4.68
N GLU A 82 11.70 1.26 5.55
CA GLU A 82 12.58 1.19 6.73
C GLU A 82 12.04 0.16 7.75
N GLN A 83 10.74 0.22 8.00
CA GLN A 83 10.02 -0.73 8.84
C GLN A 83 10.04 -2.13 8.24
N TYR A 84 9.88 -2.25 6.91
CA TYR A 84 10.00 -3.54 6.23
C TYR A 84 11.39 -4.17 6.39
N SER A 85 12.45 -3.36 6.27
CA SER A 85 13.83 -3.82 6.49
C SER A 85 14.07 -4.23 7.95
N LEU A 86 13.47 -3.52 8.91
CA LEU A 86 13.51 -3.88 10.32
C LEU A 86 12.82 -5.22 10.60
N LEU A 87 11.65 -5.47 10.01
CA LEU A 87 10.94 -6.77 10.13
C LEU A 87 11.70 -7.93 9.49
N ALA A 88 12.40 -7.67 8.39
CA ALA A 88 13.21 -8.69 7.71
C ALA A 88 14.49 -9.03 8.47
N SER A 89 15.11 -8.05 9.14
CA SER A 89 16.36 -8.23 9.88
C SER A 89 16.18 -8.78 11.30
N ARG A 90 15.04 -8.50 11.95
CA ARG A 90 14.73 -9.04 13.28
C ARG A 90 14.31 -10.50 13.22
N LYS A 91 14.91 -11.31 14.09
CA LYS A 91 14.49 -12.68 14.38
C LYS A 91 13.37 -12.68 15.41
N VAL A 92 12.42 -13.61 15.30
CA VAL A 92 11.29 -13.75 16.23
C VAL A 92 11.78 -14.07 17.65
N SER A 93 12.75 -14.97 17.76
CA SER A 93 13.45 -15.32 18.99
C SER A 93 14.84 -15.85 18.68
N GLU A 94 15.72 -15.94 19.68
CA GLU A 94 17.06 -16.52 19.53
C GLU A 94 17.04 -18.00 19.12
N ALA A 95 15.96 -18.72 19.48
CA ALA A 95 15.74 -20.12 19.14
C ALA A 95 14.96 -20.32 17.81
N GLY A 96 14.33 -19.27 17.29
CA GLY A 96 13.54 -19.30 16.06
C GLY A 96 14.37 -18.97 14.82
N ASN A 97 14.44 -19.91 13.87
CA ASN A 97 15.14 -19.71 12.59
C ASN A 97 14.35 -18.86 11.57
N GLN A 98 13.23 -18.25 11.96
CA GLN A 98 12.35 -17.48 11.06
C GLN A 98 12.44 -15.99 11.37
N SER A 99 12.39 -15.16 10.32
CA SER A 99 12.31 -13.71 10.46
C SER A 99 10.94 -13.29 11.00
N LEU A 100 10.89 -12.15 11.68
CA LEU A 100 9.64 -11.59 12.19
C LEU A 100 8.62 -11.37 11.07
N LEU A 101 9.08 -10.98 9.87
CA LEU A 101 8.23 -10.86 8.69
C LEU A 101 7.47 -12.15 8.35
N THR A 102 8.17 -13.29 8.27
CA THR A 102 7.55 -14.58 7.94
C THR A 102 6.60 -15.03 9.05
N TYR A 103 6.97 -14.75 10.30
CA TYR A 103 6.12 -15.07 11.45
C TYR A 103 4.83 -14.24 11.46
N LEU A 104 4.90 -12.94 11.17
CA LEU A 104 3.72 -12.08 11.05
C LEU A 104 2.83 -12.46 9.86
N ALA A 105 3.41 -12.92 8.76
CA ALA A 105 2.63 -13.37 7.61
C ALA A 105 1.73 -14.58 7.95
N VAL A 106 2.18 -15.47 8.86
CA VAL A 106 1.49 -16.73 9.19
C VAL A 106 0.70 -16.65 10.49
N ASN A 107 1.15 -15.91 11.50
CA ASN A 107 0.55 -15.86 12.83
C ASN A 107 -0.31 -14.61 13.05
N THR A 108 -1.04 -14.19 12.02
CA THR A 108 -1.98 -13.06 12.10
C THR A 108 -3.42 -13.54 11.92
N ILE A 109 -4.36 -12.74 12.43
CA ILE A 109 -5.81 -13.02 12.36
C ILE A 109 -6.26 -13.26 10.91
N ALA A 110 -5.63 -12.58 9.95
CA ALA A 110 -5.88 -12.77 8.52
C ALA A 110 -5.66 -14.22 8.06
N PHE A 111 -4.57 -14.88 8.51
CA PHE A 111 -4.31 -16.26 8.15
C PHE A 111 -5.35 -17.22 8.73
N HIS A 112 -5.71 -17.02 10.00
CA HIS A 112 -6.68 -17.90 10.68
C HIS A 112 -8.11 -17.75 10.16
N GLN A 113 -8.49 -16.56 9.71
CA GLN A 113 -9.84 -16.29 9.21
C GLN A 113 -9.98 -16.50 7.69
N ASN A 114 -9.00 -16.07 6.90
CA ASN A 114 -9.07 -16.11 5.44
C ASN A 114 -8.38 -17.35 4.84
N GLY A 115 -7.55 -18.05 5.63
CA GLY A 115 -6.77 -19.21 5.18
C GLY A 115 -5.58 -18.86 4.25
N VAL A 116 -5.27 -17.58 4.09
CA VAL A 116 -4.20 -17.07 3.22
C VAL A 116 -3.23 -16.22 4.06
N PRO A 117 -1.90 -16.39 3.90
CA PRO A 117 -0.94 -15.57 4.62
C PRO A 117 -1.11 -14.09 4.31
N LEU A 118 -0.88 -13.24 5.31
CA LEU A 118 -0.93 -11.79 5.15
C LEU A 118 0.18 -11.32 4.20
N GLU A 119 -0.18 -10.64 3.12
CA GLU A 119 0.80 -10.13 2.16
C GLU A 119 1.37 -8.80 2.65
N ILE A 120 2.59 -8.84 3.19
CA ILE A 120 3.30 -7.64 3.67
C ILE A 120 4.23 -7.13 2.56
N LYS A 121 4.04 -5.88 2.12
CA LYS A 121 4.87 -5.24 1.08
C LYS A 121 5.36 -3.86 1.50
N ALA A 122 6.60 -3.54 1.12
CA ALA A 122 7.17 -2.21 1.27
C ALA A 122 6.62 -1.23 0.22
N VAL A 123 6.21 -0.04 0.65
CA VAL A 123 5.76 1.05 -0.24
C VAL A 123 6.43 2.35 0.15
N LYS A 124 7.18 2.97 -0.78
CA LYS A 124 7.94 4.21 -0.55
C LYS A 124 7.06 5.40 -0.14
N TRP A 125 5.82 5.44 -0.62
CA TRP A 125 4.90 6.56 -0.42
C TRP A 125 4.32 6.64 0.99
N LEU A 126 4.55 5.65 1.84
CA LEU A 126 4.02 5.60 3.21
C LEU A 126 4.88 6.33 4.22
N LYS A 127 6.11 6.70 3.83
CA LYS A 127 7.02 7.47 4.68
C LYS A 127 6.47 8.89 4.89
N GLY A 128 6.34 9.30 6.15
CA GLY A 128 5.88 10.64 6.53
C GLY A 128 4.43 11.00 6.15
N ARG A 129 3.59 10.01 5.80
CA ARG A 129 2.19 10.24 5.40
C ARG A 129 1.17 10.29 6.52
N GLY A 130 1.57 9.85 7.70
CA GLY A 130 0.76 9.91 8.90
C GLY A 130 0.57 11.34 9.41
N VAL A 131 -0.41 11.51 10.28
CA VAL A 131 -0.67 12.77 10.99
C VAL A 131 0.61 13.20 11.72
N GLY A 132 1.03 14.44 11.49
CA GLY A 132 2.27 14.98 12.07
C GLY A 132 3.55 14.55 11.37
N GLY A 133 3.49 14.07 10.11
CA GLY A 133 4.67 13.68 9.33
C GLY A 133 5.28 12.35 9.79
N LYS A 134 4.48 11.52 10.46
CA LYS A 134 4.89 10.18 10.92
C LYS A 134 4.71 9.15 9.81
N ASP A 135 5.33 8.00 9.96
CA ASP A 135 5.16 6.90 9.01
C ASP A 135 3.81 6.21 9.18
N ARG A 136 3.22 5.77 8.05
CA ARG A 136 1.88 5.17 8.00
C ARG A 136 1.93 3.71 7.56
N MET A 137 1.15 2.87 8.23
CA MET A 137 0.79 1.52 7.81
C MET A 137 -0.62 1.51 7.26
N VAL A 138 -0.85 0.73 6.20
CA VAL A 138 -2.16 0.59 5.55
C VAL A 138 -2.52 -0.88 5.44
N ALA A 139 -3.69 -1.26 5.97
CA ALA A 139 -4.29 -2.57 5.75
C ALA A 139 -5.48 -2.45 4.78
N TYR A 140 -5.53 -3.30 3.77
CA TYR A 140 -6.66 -3.39 2.83
C TYR A 140 -6.76 -4.80 2.22
N THR A 141 -7.82 -5.05 1.45
CA THR A 141 -7.95 -6.27 0.65
C THR A 141 -7.80 -5.92 -0.83
N ASN A 142 -6.82 -6.51 -1.50
CA ASN A 142 -6.60 -6.29 -2.93
C ASN A 142 -7.57 -7.13 -3.80
N ASP A 143 -8.86 -6.82 -3.70
CA ASP A 143 -9.90 -7.30 -4.61
C ASP A 143 -10.54 -6.10 -5.31
N LYS A 144 -10.81 -6.24 -6.60
CA LYS A 144 -11.57 -5.28 -7.40
C LYS A 144 -12.91 -4.93 -6.77
N LYS A 145 -13.49 -5.78 -5.91
CA LYS A 145 -14.70 -5.46 -5.17
C LYS A 145 -14.52 -4.31 -4.17
N TYR A 146 -13.35 -4.17 -3.56
CA TYR A 146 -13.07 -3.20 -2.48
C TYR A 146 -12.27 -2.00 -2.96
N VAL A 147 -11.21 -2.21 -3.75
CA VAL A 147 -10.34 -1.14 -4.25
C VAL A 147 -10.22 -1.24 -5.76
N ARG A 148 -10.57 -0.17 -6.47
CA ARG A 148 -10.53 -0.09 -7.93
C ARG A 148 -9.67 1.05 -8.39
N TYR A 149 -9.05 0.85 -9.55
CA TYR A 149 -8.30 1.87 -10.24
C TYR A 149 -8.50 1.69 -11.76
N PRO A 150 -9.37 2.50 -12.40
CA PRO A 150 -9.56 2.42 -13.84
C PRO A 150 -8.34 3.03 -14.55
N LEU A 151 -7.73 2.26 -15.44
CA LEU A 151 -6.53 2.64 -16.18
C LEU A 151 -6.72 2.30 -17.66
N VAL A 152 -6.47 3.26 -18.54
CA VAL A 152 -6.26 2.98 -19.96
C VAL A 152 -4.75 2.85 -20.17
N PRO A 153 -4.25 1.69 -20.62
CA PRO A 153 -2.83 1.46 -20.81
C PRO A 153 -2.25 2.43 -21.85
N LEU A 154 -0.95 2.68 -21.76
CA LEU A 154 -0.26 3.54 -22.72
C LEU A 154 -0.34 2.92 -24.13
N GLN A 155 -0.93 3.66 -25.07
CA GLN A 155 -1.11 3.25 -26.46
C GLN A 155 -0.37 4.21 -27.41
N SER A 156 0.17 3.67 -28.49
CA SER A 156 0.79 4.46 -29.55
C SER A 156 -0.21 4.82 -30.63
N VAL A 157 -0.14 6.07 -31.09
CA VAL A 157 -0.75 6.52 -32.36
C VAL A 157 0.16 6.08 -33.51
N PRO A 158 -0.37 5.79 -34.72
CA PRO A 158 0.44 5.44 -35.88
C PRO A 158 1.60 6.43 -36.12
N VAL A 159 2.75 5.87 -36.50
CA VAL A 159 3.99 6.64 -36.73
C VAL A 159 3.78 7.66 -37.83
N GLN A 160 4.16 8.90 -37.56
CA GLN A 160 4.17 9.96 -38.55
C GLN A 160 5.60 10.22 -39.01
N TYR A 161 5.80 10.22 -40.32
CA TYR A 161 7.08 10.54 -40.95
C TYR A 161 7.17 12.05 -41.15
N ARG A 162 8.21 12.68 -40.57
CA ARG A 162 8.47 14.11 -40.72
C ARG A 162 9.90 14.32 -41.18
N GLY A 163 10.09 14.31 -42.50
CA GLY A 163 11.42 14.35 -43.11
C GLY A 163 12.24 13.13 -42.69
N LEU A 164 13.38 13.37 -42.04
CA LEU A 164 14.29 12.33 -41.52
C LEU A 164 13.85 11.75 -40.16
N TYR A 165 12.85 12.35 -39.51
CA TYR A 165 12.39 11.93 -38.18
C TYR A 165 11.13 11.08 -38.23
N GLN A 166 11.06 10.09 -37.36
CA GLN A 166 9.85 9.33 -37.06
C GLN A 166 9.31 9.78 -35.70
N ILE A 167 8.06 10.23 -35.67
CA ILE A 167 7.41 10.71 -34.45
C ILE A 167 6.23 9.78 -34.15
N ALA A 168 6.22 9.24 -32.93
CA ALA A 168 5.10 8.47 -32.40
C ALA A 168 4.63 9.16 -31.11
N THR A 169 3.34 9.49 -31.06
CA THR A 169 2.72 10.05 -29.86
C THR A 169 2.12 8.90 -29.05
N TYR A 170 2.40 8.89 -27.76
CA TYR A 170 1.82 7.94 -26.82
C TYR A 170 0.83 8.67 -25.92
N TYR A 171 -0.30 8.04 -25.65
CA TYR A 171 -1.29 8.55 -24.71
C TYR A 171 -1.83 7.41 -23.85
N GLY A 172 -2.21 7.76 -22.63
CA GLY A 172 -2.88 6.88 -21.68
C GLY A 172 -3.77 7.74 -20.80
N LYS A 173 -4.73 7.11 -20.13
CA LYS A 173 -5.63 7.81 -19.19
C LYS A 173 -5.50 7.16 -17.83
N LEU A 174 -5.08 7.94 -16.85
CA LEU A 174 -5.02 7.55 -15.45
C LEU A 174 -6.36 7.92 -14.80
N GLY A 175 -6.96 6.96 -14.08
CA GLY A 175 -8.15 7.22 -13.27
C GLY A 175 -7.80 7.72 -11.88
N ALA A 176 -8.76 7.59 -10.97
CA ALA A 176 -8.57 7.81 -9.53
C ALA A 176 -8.71 6.48 -8.79
N VAL A 177 -8.13 6.38 -7.60
CA VAL A 177 -8.38 5.23 -6.74
C VAL A 177 -9.74 5.37 -6.10
N GLU A 178 -10.58 4.36 -6.30
CA GLU A 178 -11.94 4.31 -5.82
C GLU A 178 -12.07 3.19 -4.77
N PRO A 179 -12.08 3.52 -3.47
CA PRO A 179 -12.49 2.58 -2.44
C PRO A 179 -14.02 2.44 -2.47
N VAL A 180 -14.51 1.26 -2.86
CA VAL A 180 -15.95 0.96 -2.89
C VAL A 180 -16.51 0.87 -1.47
N TYR A 181 -15.75 0.21 -0.59
CA TYR A 181 -16.02 0.10 0.84
C TYR A 181 -14.81 0.63 1.58
N LYS A 182 -14.96 1.79 2.22
CA LYS A 182 -13.85 2.47 2.91
C LYS A 182 -13.59 1.86 4.28
N GLU A 183 -14.62 1.27 4.87
CA GLU A 183 -14.62 0.59 6.14
C GLU A 183 -13.75 -0.67 6.17
N THR A 184 -13.45 -1.26 5.01
CA THR A 184 -12.53 -2.42 4.90
C THR A 184 -11.06 -1.99 4.88
N LEU A 185 -10.78 -0.70 4.85
CA LEU A 185 -9.43 -0.14 4.96
C LEU A 185 -9.19 0.38 6.37
N SER A 186 -7.93 0.31 6.80
CA SER A 186 -7.51 0.88 8.08
C SER A 186 -6.11 1.44 7.96
N TYR A 187 -5.85 2.51 8.70
CA TYR A 187 -4.58 3.20 8.77
C TYR A 187 -4.05 3.19 10.20
N VAL A 188 -2.75 3.01 10.36
CA VAL A 188 -2.03 3.23 11.62
C VAL A 188 -0.87 4.18 11.38
N ASP A 189 -0.83 5.28 12.11
CA ASP A 189 0.23 6.29 12.05
C ASP A 189 1.21 6.16 13.21
N GLY A 190 2.50 6.46 12.98
CA GLY A 190 3.52 6.49 14.03
C GLY A 190 4.29 5.20 14.25
N ILE A 191 4.33 4.34 13.23
CA ILE A 191 5.14 3.11 13.23
C ILE A 191 6.61 3.36 12.94
#